data_AF-A0A7V2MDS7-F1
#
_entry.id   AF-A0A7V2MDS7-F1
#
_cell.length_a   1.000
_cell.length_b   1.000
_cell.length_c   1.000
_cell.angle_alpha   90.00
_cell.angle_beta   90.00
_cell.angle_gamma   90.00
#
_symmetry.space_group_name_H-M   'P 1'
#
loop_
_entity.id
_entity.type
_entity.pdbx_description
1 polymer ?
#
loop_
_entity_poly.entity_id
_entity_poly.type
_entity_poly.pdbx_seq_one_letter_code
_entity_poly.pdbx_strand_id
1 'polypeptide(L)' 'MTDQLPAGPFSKGDTVPNEGDYVCVPCGYRHHYKPGEHFSECISCLSGTGDGHEDFLEGEEMWEPVQPVIDEKEQSN' A
#
# COMPACT_ATOMS: atom_id res chain seq x y z
N MET A 1 -6.12 21.79 10.42
CA MET A 1 -6.70 20.48 10.74
C MET A 1 -5.89 19.50 9.92
N THR A 2 -5.00 18.77 10.56
CA THR A 2 -3.97 17.98 9.89
C THR A 2 -4.65 16.86 9.12
N ASP A 3 -4.61 16.96 7.80
CA ASP A 3 -5.04 15.92 6.85
C ASP A 3 -4.05 14.76 6.96
N GLN A 4 -4.19 13.99 8.03
CA GLN A 4 -3.52 12.70 8.17
C GLN A 4 -4.44 11.67 7.53
N LEU A 5 -4.41 11.61 6.20
CA LEU A 5 -4.66 10.35 5.51
C LEU A 5 -3.88 9.27 6.26
N PRO A 6 -4.47 8.13 6.65
CA PRO A 6 -3.74 7.05 7.30
C PRO A 6 -2.67 6.56 6.32
N ALA A 7 -1.47 7.14 6.41
CA ALA A 7 -0.29 6.79 5.66
C ALA A 7 0.46 5.70 6.42
N GLY A 8 -0.28 4.67 6.81
CA GLY A 8 0.27 3.47 7.42
C GLY A 8 0.54 2.44 6.33
N PRO A 9 1.54 1.59 6.51
CA PRO A 9 1.63 0.39 5.69
C PRO A 9 0.46 -0.54 6.08
N PHE A 10 -0.35 -0.90 5.09
CA PHE A 10 -1.56 -1.73 5.23
C PHE A 10 -1.21 -3.22 5.16
N SER A 11 -1.93 -4.03 5.91
CA SER A 11 -1.72 -5.48 5.98
C SER A 11 -2.57 -6.24 4.96
N LYS A 12 -2.21 -7.49 4.68
CA LYS A 12 -3.08 -8.40 3.90
C LYS A 12 -4.42 -8.54 4.62
N GLY A 13 -5.51 -8.40 3.87
CA GLY A 13 -6.87 -8.47 4.40
C GLY A 13 -7.42 -7.15 4.94
N ASP A 14 -6.61 -6.09 5.06
CA ASP A 14 -7.14 -4.76 5.36
C ASP A 14 -8.00 -4.25 4.18
N THR A 15 -9.02 -3.47 4.50
CA THR A 15 -9.87 -2.84 3.50
C THR A 15 -9.18 -1.58 2.96
N VAL A 16 -9.12 -1.48 1.64
CA VAL A 16 -8.53 -0.34 0.93
C VAL A 16 -9.37 0.91 1.19
N PRO A 17 -8.81 1.95 1.83
CA PRO A 17 -9.57 3.14 2.20
C PRO A 17 -9.83 4.06 1.00
N ASN A 18 -8.88 4.15 0.06
CA ASN A 18 -8.96 5.03 -1.10
C ASN A 18 -8.45 4.31 -2.35
N GLU A 19 -9.04 4.60 -3.51
CA GLU A 19 -8.49 4.17 -4.79
C GLU A 19 -7.09 4.75 -5.00
N GLY A 20 -6.16 3.93 -5.47
CA GLY A 20 -4.83 4.41 -5.79
C GLY A 20 -3.81 3.29 -6.04
N ASP A 21 -2.61 3.71 -6.41
CA ASP A 21 -1.47 2.82 -6.49
C ASP A 21 -0.89 2.62 -5.09
N TYR A 22 -0.64 1.36 -4.74
CA TYR A 22 0.01 0.96 -3.51
C TYR A 22 1.28 0.20 -3.85
N VAL A 23 2.32 0.41 -3.06
CA VAL A 23 3.62 -0.22 -3.22
C VAL A 23 3.86 -1.22 -2.11
N CYS A 24 4.32 -2.39 -2.49
CA CYS A 24 4.74 -3.41 -1.57
C CYS A 24 6.08 -3.01 -0.93
N VAL A 25 6.08 -2.73 0.37
CA VAL A 25 7.27 -2.30 1.14
C VAL A 25 8.49 -3.20 0.94
N PRO A 26 8.39 -4.55 1.02
CA PRO A 26 9.57 -5.41 0.92
C PRO A 26 10.20 -5.49 -0.48
N CYS A 27 9.46 -5.21 -1.56
CA CYS A 27 9.98 -5.41 -2.92
C CYS A 27 9.81 -4.23 -3.89
N GLY A 28 9.05 -3.20 -3.52
CA GLY A 28 8.75 -2.07 -4.39
C GLY A 28 7.73 -2.35 -5.49
N TYR A 29 7.07 -3.52 -5.50
CA TYR A 29 6.05 -3.85 -6.49
C TYR A 29 4.82 -2.96 -6.34
N ARG A 30 4.33 -2.38 -7.45
CA ARG A 30 3.16 -1.49 -7.44
C ARG A 30 1.91 -2.22 -7.88
N HIS A 31 0.82 -2.04 -7.15
CA HIS A 31 -0.49 -2.56 -7.48
C HIS A 31 -1.55 -1.48 -7.28
N HIS A 32 -2.45 -1.35 -8.25
CA HIS A 32 -3.55 -0.39 -8.17
C HIS A 32 -4.75 -1.06 -7.51
N TYR A 33 -5.20 -0.54 -6.37
CA TYR A 33 -6.35 -1.04 -5.62
C TYR A 33 -7.52 -0.07 -5.69
N LYS A 34 -8.73 -0.62 -5.64
CA LYS A 34 -9.99 0.13 -5.60
C LYS A 34 -10.53 0.23 -4.17
N PRO A 35 -11.32 1.27 -3.85
CA PRO A 35 -11.84 1.46 -2.51
C PRO A 35 -12.85 0.36 -2.19
N GLY A 36 -12.73 -0.23 -1.01
CA GLY A 36 -13.53 -1.39 -0.60
C GLY A 36 -13.00 -2.74 -1.08
N GLU A 37 -11.92 -2.78 -1.87
CA GLU A 37 -11.15 -4.02 -2.06
C GLU A 37 -10.37 -4.37 -0.79
N HIS A 38 -9.86 -5.60 -0.73
CA HIS A 38 -8.97 -6.04 0.32
C HIS A 38 -7.56 -6.13 -0.21
N PHE A 39 -6.59 -5.65 0.57
CA PHE A 39 -5.18 -5.80 0.24
C PHE A 39 -4.83 -7.28 0.11
N SER A 40 -4.41 -7.66 -1.09
CA SER A 40 -4.02 -9.02 -1.44
C SER A 40 -2.52 -9.24 -1.19
N GLU A 41 -2.05 -10.47 -1.39
CA GLU A 41 -0.62 -10.78 -1.34
C GLU A 41 0.15 -10.13 -2.50
N CYS A 42 1.45 -9.88 -2.29
CA CYS A 42 2.29 -9.35 -3.34
C CYS A 42 2.69 -10.46 -4.30
N ILE A 43 2.24 -10.41 -5.55
CA ILE A 43 2.58 -11.43 -6.55
C ILE A 43 4.07 -11.46 -6.94
N SER A 44 4.83 -10.40 -6.62
CA SER A 44 6.24 -10.27 -7.02
C SER A 44 7.20 -10.92 -6.03
N CYS A 45 6.98 -10.71 -4.73
CA CYS A 45 7.80 -11.30 -3.67
C CYS A 45 7.07 -12.40 -2.89
N LEU A 46 5.81 -12.67 -3.26
CA LEU A 46 4.92 -13.63 -2.61
C LEU A 46 4.69 -13.37 -1.11
N SER A 47 5.00 -12.15 -0.63
CA SER A 47 4.68 -11.71 0.73
C SER A 47 3.18 -11.79 0.96
N GLY A 48 2.78 -12.45 2.05
CA GLY A 48 1.38 -12.74 2.37
C GLY A 48 0.86 -14.10 1.91
N THR A 49 1.61 -14.89 1.12
CA THR A 49 1.27 -16.29 0.79
C THR A 49 1.94 -17.27 1.74
N GLY A 50 1.45 -18.52 1.80
CA GLY A 50 2.13 -19.63 2.50
C GLY A 50 3.39 -20.15 1.78
N ASP A 51 3.66 -19.68 0.56
CA ASP A 51 4.90 -19.86 -0.22
C ASP A 51 5.83 -18.63 -0.08
N GLY A 52 5.41 -17.61 0.68
CA GLY A 52 6.23 -16.46 1.05
C GLY A 52 7.18 -16.79 2.20
N HIS A 53 8.05 -15.84 2.56
CA HIS A 53 9.01 -15.99 3.68
C HIS A 53 8.30 -16.63 4.90
N GLU A 54 8.90 -17.67 5.48
CA GLU A 54 8.32 -18.50 6.57
C GLU A 54 7.91 -17.67 7.81
N ASP A 55 8.29 -16.39 7.85
CA ASP A 55 8.07 -15.44 8.93
C ASP A 55 6.92 -14.45 8.68
N PHE A 56 6.27 -14.46 7.51
CA PHE A 56 5.24 -13.46 7.19
C PHE A 56 3.90 -13.82 7.87
N LEU A 57 3.66 -13.20 9.02
CA LEU A 57 2.45 -13.38 9.81
C LEU A 57 1.28 -12.59 9.20
N GLU A 58 0.06 -13.15 9.22
CA GLU A 58 -1.16 -12.37 8.94
C GLU A 58 -1.19 -11.13 9.85
N GLY A 59 -1.10 -9.94 9.24
CA GLY A 59 -1.05 -8.66 9.96
C GLY A 59 0.28 -7.90 9.89
N GLU A 60 1.26 -8.36 9.11
CA GLU A 60 2.44 -7.53 8.79
C GLU A 60 2.11 -6.46 7.74
N GLU A 61 2.61 -5.26 8.03
CA GLU A 61 2.40 -4.06 7.23
C GLU A 61 3.13 -4.19 5.88
N MET A 62 2.39 -4.34 4.77
CA MET A 62 2.95 -4.70 3.46
C MET A 62 2.76 -3.63 2.38
N TRP A 63 1.64 -2.92 2.39
CA TRP A 63 1.24 -2.03 1.30
C TRP A 63 1.26 -0.58 1.75
N GLU A 64 2.05 0.26 1.11
CA GLU A 64 2.02 1.71 1.34
C GLU A 64 1.33 2.42 0.18
N PRO A 65 0.50 3.44 0.44
CA PRO A 65 -0.08 4.23 -0.62
C PRO A 65 1.02 5.02 -1.33
N VAL A 66 1.12 4.87 -2.64
CA VAL A 66 1.93 5.73 -3.49
C VAL A 66 1.18 7.05 -3.57
N GLN A 67 1.49 7.97 -2.66
CA GLN A 67 0.90 9.30 -2.71
C GLN A 67 1.25 9.90 -4.09
N PRO A 68 0.25 10.42 -4.84
CA PRO A 68 0.59 11.33 -5.91
C PRO A 68 1.37 12.45 -5.23
N VAL A 69 2.64 12.61 -5.61
CA VAL A 69 3.36 13.84 -5.38
C VAL A 69 2.50 14.92 -6.02
N ILE A 70 1.64 15.55 -5.21
CA ILE A 70 1.16 16.90 -5.49
C ILE A 70 2.43 17.72 -5.44
N ASP A 71 3.10 17.78 -6.58
CA ASP A 71 4.12 18.76 -6.87
C ASP A 71 3.38 20.09 -6.88
N GLU A 72 3.14 20.65 -5.68
CA GLU A 72 2.69 22.02 -5.48
C GLU A 72 3.83 22.99 -5.84
N LYS A 73 4.37 22.87 -7.07
CA LYS A 73 5.22 23.88 -7.71
C LYS A 73 4.62 24.35 -9.04
N GLU A 74 3.31 24.47 -9.11
CA GLU A 74 2.70 25.51 -9.93
C GLU A 74 2.00 26.51 -9.01
N GLN A 75 2.75 27.51 -8.52
CA GLN A 75 2.31 28.92 -8.41
C GLN A 75 3.22 29.76 -7.48
N SER A 76 4.15 30.52 -8.06
CA SER A 76 4.25 31.96 -7.78
C SER A 76 5.28 32.65 -8.67
N ASN A 77 4.71 33.39 -9.64
CA ASN A 77 5.14 34.64 -10.25
C ASN A 77 6.31 34.65 -11.25
#